data_AF-A0AAN6PBT4-F1
#
_entry.id   AF-A0AAN6PBT4-F1
#
_cell.length_a   1.000
_cell.length_b   1.000
_cell.length_c   1.000
_cell.angle_alpha   90.00
_cell.angle_beta   90.00
_cell.angle_gamma   90.00
#
_symmetry.space_group_name_H-M   'P 1'
#
loop_
_entity.id
_entity.type
_entity.pdbx_description
1 polymer ?
#
loop_
_entity_poly.entity_id
_entity_poly.type
_entity_poly.pdbx_seq_one_letter_code
_entity_poly.pdbx_strand_id
1 'polypeptide(L)'
;MTDRVFQLSGSCNSYPWGKQGQDSLAAQLCKKTVEDFQIKDNECYSEMWFGDYPDFPARVLKTGDLLKDVLDKNKETLLGRKVIDQLDGQLPFLPKILSIAKALPLQIHPNKDLATKLHAKDPDNFTDPNHKPEIAVALSKFEVFAGFKPLDEIEALFKLPALRPFVPANTTQWTDQTLREVTRNLLKADDITVKHVEDLLSSTSKSDLGNAAYILDLLPRLQKQYTPEDPGSLVALTCMNFMTLQPGDALYIPADGIHAYLSGDIVECMARSNNVLNSGFCPPAERNNIDLFADTLTFKAHSKGDMMLPSAETVKSKTGKTRVYRPPMSEFDMLRAELGAGEEDEIRENEASGVLNPLLHAFDLPFFAPEKLIQPRPDGQGGGDEDEGIMSELEDVMLTNSFAVMVGGKEYMGLFGDLAKTLAMTIWSARDIEPGEEITISYSAAGLTSKERQESLEQIWGFDCRCSLCTAPPETLKVSNAHREEIRVLQGQVVELAQKGAFHEAVEAAERLFNLVEQEGLTEQMGGMYEVPARLYYHIGDLDKALEYTLKARHEIDGYGVPDKTGEESIKVLNGVIEHLEQEIKEKKEREADSERNDQGEEP
;
A
#
# COMPACT_ATOMS: atom_id res chain seq x y z
N MET A 1 34.14 28.04 -1.13
CA MET A 1 33.21 27.58 -0.08
C MET A 1 32.35 26.51 -0.71
N THR A 2 32.07 25.42 0.00
CA THR A 2 31.23 24.34 -0.50
C THR A 2 29.77 24.70 -0.27
N ASP A 3 28.91 24.41 -1.26
CA ASP A 3 27.48 24.62 -1.15
C ASP A 3 26.93 23.79 0.04
N ARG A 4 26.08 24.40 0.86
CA ARG A 4 25.46 23.72 2.03
C ARG A 4 24.20 22.94 1.68
N VAL A 5 23.66 23.18 0.48
CA VAL A 5 22.48 22.51 -0.05
C VAL A 5 22.81 22.08 -1.47
N PHE A 6 22.69 20.79 -1.73
CA PHE A 6 22.93 20.19 -3.04
C PHE A 6 22.09 18.93 -3.18
N GLN A 7 21.72 18.60 -4.42
CA GLN A 7 20.91 17.41 -4.71
C GLN A 7 21.77 16.16 -4.78
N LEU A 8 21.25 15.04 -4.28
CA LEU A 8 21.89 13.74 -4.34
C LEU A 8 21.21 12.86 -5.39
N SER A 9 21.99 12.01 -6.05
CA SER A 9 21.49 10.77 -6.64
C SER A 9 21.80 9.62 -5.69
N GLY A 10 20.77 8.85 -5.36
CA GLY A 10 20.91 7.63 -4.57
C GLY A 10 21.29 6.43 -5.45
N SER A 11 21.76 5.36 -4.82
CA SER A 11 22.02 4.09 -5.50
C SER A 11 20.90 3.11 -5.20
N CYS A 12 20.28 2.56 -6.25
CA CYS A 12 19.24 1.53 -6.12
C CYS A 12 19.85 0.13 -6.21
N ASN A 13 19.44 -0.78 -5.33
CA ASN A 13 19.82 -2.18 -5.36
C ASN A 13 18.65 -3.09 -5.75
N SER A 14 18.97 -4.34 -6.07
CA SER A 14 18.05 -5.29 -6.70
C SER A 14 17.94 -6.61 -5.93
N TYR A 15 17.81 -6.53 -4.61
CA TYR A 15 17.56 -7.74 -3.81
C TYR A 15 16.24 -8.41 -4.25
N PRO A 16 16.15 -9.75 -4.15
CA PRO A 16 15.01 -10.49 -4.69
C PRO A 16 13.70 -10.28 -3.91
N TRP A 17 13.75 -9.63 -2.74
CA TRP A 17 12.56 -9.33 -1.94
C TRP A 17 11.82 -8.06 -2.38
N GLY A 18 12.47 -7.25 -3.22
CA GLY A 18 11.93 -5.96 -3.67
C GLY A 18 10.77 -6.09 -4.64
N LYS A 19 10.01 -5.00 -4.78
CA LYS A 19 8.99 -4.86 -5.83
C LYS A 19 9.63 -4.91 -7.22
N GLN A 20 8.88 -5.40 -8.21
CA GLN A 20 9.37 -5.58 -9.57
C GLN A 20 9.10 -4.34 -10.43
N GLY A 21 10.07 -3.99 -11.28
CA GLY A 21 9.88 -2.98 -12.31
C GLY A 21 9.36 -1.65 -11.77
N GLN A 22 8.30 -1.17 -12.41
CA GLN A 22 7.66 0.11 -12.11
C GLN A 22 6.93 0.12 -10.77
N ASP A 23 6.61 -1.02 -10.17
CA ASP A 23 5.96 -1.07 -8.86
C ASP A 23 6.88 -0.61 -7.71
N SER A 24 8.20 -0.56 -7.96
CA SER A 24 9.18 -0.14 -6.96
C SER A 24 9.35 1.37 -6.93
N LEU A 25 8.91 1.99 -5.82
CA LEU A 25 9.15 3.41 -5.55
C LEU A 25 10.65 3.72 -5.54
N ALA A 26 11.48 2.83 -5.00
CA ALA A 26 12.94 2.97 -5.03
C ALA A 26 13.45 3.12 -6.48
N ALA A 27 12.96 2.30 -7.41
CA ALA A 27 13.32 2.37 -8.83
C ALA A 27 12.82 3.66 -9.49
N GLN A 28 11.57 4.04 -9.25
CA GLN A 28 10.97 5.27 -9.78
C GLN A 28 11.74 6.51 -9.34
N LEU A 29 12.14 6.60 -8.07
CA LEU A 29 12.92 7.71 -7.54
C LEU A 29 14.36 7.71 -8.06
N CYS A 30 14.97 6.53 -8.22
CA CYS A 30 16.29 6.39 -8.81
C CYS A 30 16.30 6.91 -10.26
N LYS A 31 15.33 6.51 -11.09
CA LYS A 31 15.17 6.97 -12.49
C LYS A 31 15.08 8.50 -12.60
N LYS A 32 14.49 9.18 -11.62
CA LYS A 32 14.38 10.66 -11.60
C LYS A 32 15.72 11.37 -11.38
N THR A 33 16.73 10.67 -10.87
CA THR A 33 18.03 11.26 -10.50
C THR A 33 19.23 10.63 -11.19
N VAL A 34 19.04 9.55 -11.95
CA VAL A 34 20.12 8.87 -12.67
C VAL A 34 19.69 8.70 -14.13
N GLU A 35 20.29 9.48 -15.03
CA GLU A 35 19.88 9.60 -16.44
C GLU A 35 19.92 8.25 -17.19
N ASP A 36 20.95 7.44 -16.94
CA ASP A 36 21.11 6.12 -17.59
C ASP A 36 20.35 4.98 -16.88
N PHE A 37 19.60 5.27 -15.82
CA PHE A 37 18.88 4.25 -15.07
C PHE A 37 17.57 3.86 -15.77
N GLN A 38 17.55 2.65 -16.32
CA GLN A 38 16.36 2.07 -16.93
C GLN A 38 15.71 1.06 -15.99
N ILE A 39 14.43 1.27 -15.72
CA ILE A 39 13.61 0.34 -14.97
C ILE A 39 13.24 -0.81 -15.90
N LYS A 40 13.52 -2.03 -15.48
CA LYS A 40 13.18 -3.25 -16.21
C LYS A 40 12.08 -3.99 -15.48
N ASP A 41 11.00 -4.32 -16.18
CA ASP A 41 9.78 -4.86 -15.57
C ASP A 41 10.01 -6.16 -14.79
N ASN A 42 10.94 -7.01 -15.26
CA ASN A 42 11.24 -8.30 -14.64
C ASN A 42 12.34 -8.26 -13.55
N GLU A 43 12.94 -7.10 -13.26
CA GLU A 43 13.94 -6.96 -12.22
C GLU A 43 13.31 -6.47 -10.91
N CYS A 44 13.76 -7.02 -9.77
CA CYS A 44 13.39 -6.50 -8.47
C CYS A 44 14.23 -5.26 -8.14
N TYR A 45 13.61 -4.27 -7.51
CA TYR A 45 14.27 -3.08 -6.98
C TYR A 45 13.83 -2.89 -5.53
N SER A 46 14.80 -2.96 -4.63
CA SER A 46 14.56 -3.19 -3.20
C SER A 46 14.81 -1.96 -2.35
N GLU A 47 16.01 -1.39 -2.43
CA GLU A 47 16.38 -0.22 -1.63
C GLU A 47 17.05 0.85 -2.49
N MET A 48 16.79 2.12 -2.19
CA MET A 48 17.55 3.25 -2.70
C MET A 48 18.24 3.98 -1.55
N TRP A 49 19.57 4.03 -1.57
CA TRP A 49 20.40 4.51 -0.46
C TRP A 49 20.84 5.97 -0.65
N PHE A 50 20.84 6.75 0.44
CA PHE A 50 21.21 8.16 0.46
C PHE A 50 22.31 8.47 1.49
N GLY A 51 23.46 7.79 1.39
CA GLY A 51 24.54 7.92 2.37
C GLY A 51 25.95 7.86 1.79
N ASP A 52 26.94 7.95 2.67
CA ASP A 52 28.38 7.89 2.39
C ASP A 52 28.96 6.48 2.64
N TYR A 53 28.12 5.45 2.56
CA TYR A 53 28.54 4.06 2.63
C TYR A 53 29.32 3.66 1.37
N PRO A 54 30.31 2.77 1.48
CA PRO A 54 30.98 2.19 0.31
C PRO A 54 30.02 1.40 -0.57
N ASP A 55 29.10 0.67 0.07
CA ASP A 55 28.02 -0.06 -0.60
C ASP A 55 26.93 0.92 -1.01
N PHE A 56 26.50 0.84 -2.27
CA PHE A 56 25.45 1.69 -2.83
C PHE A 56 25.64 3.19 -2.50
N PRO A 57 26.77 3.81 -2.88
CA PRO A 57 27.10 5.16 -2.46
C PRO A 57 26.17 6.20 -3.09
N ALA A 58 25.81 7.23 -2.33
CA ALA A 58 25.17 8.41 -2.90
C ALA A 58 26.19 9.31 -3.61
N ARG A 59 25.74 10.07 -4.59
CA ARG A 59 26.56 11.04 -5.35
C ARG A 59 25.91 12.41 -5.36
N VAL A 60 26.71 13.45 -5.48
CA VAL A 60 26.18 14.80 -5.78
C VAL A 60 25.70 14.80 -7.22
N LEU A 61 24.41 15.02 -7.44
CA LEU A 61 23.77 14.87 -8.75
C LEU A 61 24.46 15.70 -9.84
N LYS A 62 24.84 16.94 -9.52
CA LYS A 62 25.44 17.88 -10.47
C LYS A 62 26.85 17.50 -10.91
N THR A 63 27.65 16.85 -10.05
CA THR A 63 29.07 16.59 -10.32
C THR A 63 29.39 15.11 -10.49
N GLY A 64 28.54 14.21 -9.99
CA GLY A 64 28.80 12.78 -9.94
C GLY A 64 29.78 12.35 -8.83
N ASP A 65 30.31 13.30 -8.06
CA ASP A 65 31.24 13.03 -6.96
C ASP A 65 30.58 12.19 -5.87
N LEU A 66 31.32 11.27 -5.27
CA LEU A 66 30.86 10.50 -4.13
C LEU A 66 30.54 11.43 -2.95
N LEU A 67 29.40 11.22 -2.31
CA LEU A 67 29.02 11.99 -1.12
C LEU A 67 30.09 11.91 -0.03
N LYS A 68 30.68 10.72 0.16
CA LYS A 68 31.81 10.49 1.06
C LYS A 68 32.96 11.47 0.84
N ASP A 69 33.40 11.64 -0.40
CA ASP A 69 34.55 12.50 -0.73
C ASP A 69 34.22 13.98 -0.49
N VAL A 70 32.97 14.37 -0.76
CA VAL A 70 32.48 15.74 -0.53
C VAL A 70 32.40 16.02 0.98
N LEU A 71 31.91 15.08 1.78
CA LEU A 71 31.88 15.19 3.24
C LEU A 71 33.30 15.23 3.82
N ASP A 72 34.20 14.34 3.40
CA ASP A 72 35.57 14.27 3.90
C ASP A 72 36.37 15.56 3.63
N LYS A 73 36.17 16.19 2.48
CA LYS A 73 36.81 17.48 2.15
C LYS A 73 36.23 18.66 2.94
N ASN A 74 35.02 18.52 3.51
CA ASN A 74 34.25 19.64 4.08
C ASN A 74 33.62 19.32 5.45
N LYS A 75 34.21 18.42 6.24
CA LYS A 75 33.61 17.85 7.45
C LYS A 75 33.03 18.89 8.40
N GLU A 76 33.80 19.93 8.75
CA GLU A 76 33.33 20.92 9.71
C GLU A 76 32.08 21.67 9.22
N THR A 77 32.00 21.96 7.92
CA THR A 77 30.86 22.67 7.33
C THR A 77 29.65 21.77 7.09
N LEU A 78 29.86 20.52 6.67
CA LEU A 78 28.78 19.62 6.24
C LEU A 78 28.36 18.59 7.29
N LEU A 79 29.23 18.21 8.24
CA LEU A 79 28.94 17.30 9.36
C LEU A 79 28.71 18.04 10.68
N GLY A 80 29.40 19.17 10.87
CA GLY A 80 29.37 19.93 12.12
C GLY A 80 30.19 19.29 13.25
N ARG A 81 30.43 20.07 14.30
CA ARG A 81 31.38 19.71 15.38
C ARG A 81 30.91 18.51 16.21
N LYS A 82 29.61 18.42 16.49
CA LYS A 82 29.02 17.30 17.24
C LYS A 82 29.34 15.96 16.59
N VAL A 83 29.13 15.83 15.29
CA VAL A 83 29.38 14.59 14.55
C VAL A 83 30.87 14.24 14.55
N ILE A 84 31.73 15.24 14.35
CA ILE A 84 33.19 15.06 14.34
C ILE A 84 33.71 14.58 15.70
N ASP A 85 33.25 15.19 16.79
CA ASP A 85 33.80 14.93 18.12
C ASP A 85 33.14 13.73 18.82
N GLN A 86 31.88 13.40 18.49
CA GLN A 86 31.08 12.43 19.26
C GLN A 86 30.55 11.25 18.43
N LEU A 87 30.55 11.33 17.09
CA LEU A 87 29.97 10.33 16.19
C LEU A 87 30.95 9.96 15.05
N ASP A 88 32.23 9.81 15.41
CA ASP A 88 33.32 9.30 14.56
C ASP A 88 33.63 10.13 13.28
N GLY A 89 33.05 11.32 13.14
CA GLY A 89 33.29 12.20 12.01
C GLY A 89 32.88 11.63 10.65
N GLN A 90 31.86 10.78 10.64
CA GLN A 90 31.19 10.21 9.46
C GLN A 90 29.68 10.50 9.53
N LEU A 91 28.94 10.34 8.42
CA LEU A 91 27.49 10.48 8.48
C LEU A 91 26.91 9.44 9.46
N PRO A 92 26.24 9.86 10.55
CA PRO A 92 25.89 8.94 11.64
C PRO A 92 24.63 8.11 11.36
N PHE A 93 23.98 8.34 10.22
CA PHE A 93 22.75 7.69 9.81
C PHE A 93 22.76 7.34 8.33
N LEU A 94 21.91 6.39 7.93
CA LEU A 94 21.68 6.02 6.54
C LEU A 94 20.18 6.06 6.25
N PRO A 95 19.71 7.07 5.49
CA PRO A 95 18.36 7.09 4.97
C PRO A 95 18.25 6.21 3.73
N LYS A 96 17.14 5.49 3.61
CA LYS A 96 16.79 4.67 2.46
C LYS A 96 15.32 4.79 2.11
N ILE A 97 15.00 4.50 0.85
CA ILE A 97 13.66 4.11 0.43
C ILE A 97 13.66 2.61 0.23
N LEU A 98 12.77 1.90 0.91
CA LEU A 98 12.56 0.46 0.74
C LEU A 98 11.25 0.23 -0.01
N SER A 99 11.26 -0.66 -0.98
CA SER A 99 10.09 -1.11 -1.75
C SER A 99 9.92 -2.62 -1.63
N ILE A 100 9.07 -3.04 -0.71
CA ILE A 100 9.02 -4.40 -0.18
C ILE A 100 7.85 -5.17 -0.81
N ALA A 101 8.14 -6.31 -1.45
CA ALA A 101 7.13 -7.23 -2.00
C ALA A 101 7.08 -8.59 -1.28
N LYS A 102 8.20 -8.98 -0.67
CA LYS A 102 8.37 -10.23 0.08
C LYS A 102 8.87 -9.90 1.48
N ALA A 103 8.59 -10.77 2.45
CA ALA A 103 9.15 -10.58 3.79
C ALA A 103 10.67 -10.43 3.71
N LEU A 104 11.24 -9.57 4.54
CA LEU A 104 12.67 -9.53 4.78
C LEU A 104 13.04 -10.62 5.79
N PRO A 105 14.33 -10.99 5.89
CA PRO A 105 14.79 -11.89 6.92
C PRO A 105 14.27 -11.48 8.30
N LEU A 106 13.95 -12.48 9.14
CA LEU A 106 13.61 -12.27 10.54
C LEU A 106 14.88 -11.85 11.27
N GLN A 107 14.92 -10.59 11.67
CA GLN A 107 16.14 -9.88 12.01
C GLN A 107 16.16 -9.38 13.44
N ILE A 108 17.37 -9.32 13.99
CA ILE A 108 17.71 -8.57 15.19
C ILE A 108 19.00 -7.80 14.99
N HIS A 109 19.13 -6.69 15.70
CA HIS A 109 20.36 -5.91 15.74
C HIS A 109 21.02 -6.03 17.10
N PRO A 110 22.30 -6.41 17.19
CA PRO A 110 22.99 -6.46 18.47
C PRO A 110 23.09 -5.05 19.07
N ASN A 111 23.03 -4.97 20.41
CA ASN A 111 23.39 -3.75 21.11
C ASN A 111 24.90 -3.47 20.97
N LYS A 112 25.33 -2.25 21.35
CA LYS A 112 26.71 -1.79 21.12
C LYS A 112 27.76 -2.66 21.81
N ASP A 113 27.48 -3.11 23.03
CA ASP A 113 28.39 -3.98 23.79
C ASP A 113 28.59 -5.34 23.10
N LEU A 114 27.53 -5.92 22.57
CA LEU A 114 27.60 -7.18 21.85
C LEU A 114 28.21 -7.00 20.46
N ALA A 115 27.81 -5.98 19.71
CA ALA A 115 28.38 -5.64 18.40
C ALA A 115 29.91 -5.50 18.50
N THR A 116 30.40 -4.83 19.53
CA THR A 116 31.85 -4.72 19.82
C THR A 116 32.51 -6.09 20.00
N LYS A 117 31.89 -6.99 20.76
CA LYS A 117 32.41 -8.35 20.99
C LYS A 117 32.37 -9.21 19.74
N LEU A 118 31.29 -9.09 18.95
CA LEU A 118 31.10 -9.83 17.70
C LEU A 118 32.09 -9.36 16.63
N HIS A 119 32.23 -8.05 16.44
CA HIS A 119 33.24 -7.46 15.54
C HIS A 119 34.66 -7.90 15.87
N ALA A 120 35.02 -7.92 17.16
CA ALA A 120 36.35 -8.38 17.59
C ALA A 120 36.59 -9.88 17.33
N LYS A 121 35.53 -10.70 17.27
CA LYS A 121 35.60 -12.15 17.10
C LYS A 121 35.48 -12.58 15.63
N ASP A 122 34.63 -11.90 14.87
CA ASP A 122 34.22 -12.24 13.50
C ASP A 122 33.99 -10.96 12.67
N PRO A 123 35.07 -10.20 12.36
CA PRO A 123 34.97 -8.89 11.72
C PRO A 123 34.45 -8.93 10.27
N ASP A 124 34.46 -10.11 9.63
CA ASP A 124 33.96 -10.28 8.26
C ASP A 124 32.43 -10.24 8.22
N ASN A 125 31.75 -10.81 9.23
CA ASN A 125 30.29 -10.81 9.34
C ASN A 125 29.73 -9.65 10.19
N PHE A 126 30.53 -9.12 11.12
CA PHE A 126 30.18 -7.97 11.94
C PHE A 126 31.18 -6.87 11.66
N THR A 127 30.92 -6.05 10.65
CA THR A 127 31.92 -5.14 10.04
C THR A 127 32.25 -3.91 10.89
N ASP A 128 31.47 -3.66 11.93
CA ASP A 128 31.62 -2.50 12.81
C ASP A 128 31.24 -2.84 14.26
N PRO A 129 31.74 -2.10 15.26
CA PRO A 129 31.40 -2.32 16.67
C PRO A 129 30.12 -1.60 17.12
N ASN A 130 29.31 -1.08 16.19
CA ASN A 130 28.19 -0.19 16.51
C ASN A 130 26.86 -0.94 16.58
N HIS A 131 25.89 -0.35 17.28
CA HIS A 131 24.50 -0.81 17.26
C HIS A 131 23.76 -0.31 16.00
N LYS A 132 22.58 -0.87 15.74
CA LYS A 132 21.76 -0.50 14.57
C LYS A 132 20.28 -0.29 14.94
N PRO A 133 19.93 0.71 15.77
CA PRO A 133 18.54 1.13 15.90
C PRO A 133 18.02 1.71 14.57
N GLU A 134 16.74 1.47 14.28
CA GLU A 134 16.11 1.82 13.01
C GLU A 134 14.76 2.52 13.22
N ILE A 135 14.38 3.37 12.27
CA ILE A 135 13.03 3.89 12.09
C ILE A 135 12.54 3.42 10.72
N ALA A 136 11.27 3.03 10.65
CA ALA A 136 10.55 2.96 9.39
C ALA A 136 9.33 3.88 9.44
N VAL A 137 9.21 4.75 8.44
CA VAL A 137 8.03 5.59 8.20
C VAL A 137 7.32 5.07 6.96
N ALA A 138 6.05 4.72 7.10
CA ALA A 138 5.24 4.18 6.03
C ALA A 138 5.00 5.24 4.93
N LEU A 139 5.26 4.87 3.68
CA LEU A 139 4.92 5.66 2.48
C LEU A 139 3.71 5.09 1.75
N SER A 140 3.48 3.78 1.89
CA SER A 140 2.25 3.09 1.51
C SER A 140 1.67 2.37 2.73
N LYS A 141 0.57 1.62 2.54
CA LYS A 141 0.20 0.58 3.51
C LYS A 141 1.39 -0.34 3.72
N PHE A 142 1.82 -0.50 4.96
CA PHE A 142 3.04 -1.20 5.33
C PHE A 142 2.76 -2.29 6.36
N GLU A 143 3.19 -3.51 6.08
CA GLU A 143 2.97 -4.66 6.97
C GLU A 143 4.29 -5.11 7.61
N VAL A 144 4.26 -5.38 8.90
CA VAL A 144 5.46 -5.67 9.68
C VAL A 144 5.17 -6.60 10.85
N PHE A 145 6.11 -7.49 11.14
CA PHE A 145 6.27 -8.06 12.47
C PHE A 145 7.33 -7.26 13.24
N ALA A 146 7.02 -6.75 14.43
CA ALA A 146 8.02 -6.07 15.26
C ALA A 146 7.75 -6.23 16.76
N GLY A 147 8.79 -6.57 17.51
CA GLY A 147 8.71 -6.84 18.94
C GLY A 147 7.94 -8.11 19.28
N PHE A 148 8.24 -8.69 20.44
CA PHE A 148 7.46 -9.80 21.00
C PHE A 148 6.12 -9.29 21.54
N LYS A 149 5.05 -10.08 21.37
CA LYS A 149 3.72 -9.78 21.92
C LYS A 149 3.73 -9.81 23.46
N PRO A 150 2.69 -9.26 24.13
CA PRO A 150 2.43 -9.53 25.53
C PRO A 150 2.42 -11.03 25.85
N LEU A 151 3.06 -11.43 26.95
CA LEU A 151 3.28 -12.85 27.28
C LEU A 151 1.99 -13.64 27.45
N ASP A 152 0.90 -13.00 27.91
CA ASP A 152 -0.42 -13.61 28.07
C ASP A 152 -1.07 -13.95 26.72
N GLU A 153 -0.87 -13.11 25.69
CA GLU A 153 -1.29 -13.41 24.32
C GLU A 153 -0.53 -14.60 23.74
N ILE A 154 0.80 -14.64 23.96
CA ILE A 154 1.63 -15.77 23.53
C ILE A 154 1.23 -17.04 24.28
N GLU A 155 1.15 -16.98 25.61
CA GLU A 155 0.74 -18.11 26.45
C GLU A 155 -0.61 -18.69 26.02
N ALA A 156 -1.58 -17.85 25.69
CA ALA A 156 -2.89 -18.30 25.23
C ALA A 156 -2.78 -19.14 23.95
N LEU A 157 -1.97 -18.71 22.99
CA LEU A 157 -1.77 -19.40 21.73
C LEU A 157 -1.00 -20.72 21.90
N PHE A 158 -0.03 -20.76 22.80
CA PHE A 158 0.76 -21.98 23.09
C PHE A 158 0.01 -23.04 23.93
N LYS A 159 -1.27 -22.80 24.26
CA LYS A 159 -2.18 -23.85 24.75
C LYS A 159 -2.67 -24.77 23.63
N LEU A 160 -2.58 -24.34 22.38
CA LEU A 160 -2.95 -25.15 21.22
C LEU A 160 -2.08 -26.42 21.14
N PRO A 161 -2.67 -27.60 20.82
CA PRO A 161 -1.92 -28.85 20.73
C PRO A 161 -0.70 -28.80 19.81
N ALA A 162 -0.78 -28.01 18.72
CA ALA A 162 0.32 -27.83 17.77
C ALA A 162 1.54 -27.11 18.37
N LEU A 163 1.32 -26.15 19.28
CA LEU A 163 2.37 -25.28 19.82
C LEU A 163 2.85 -25.69 21.22
N ARG A 164 1.99 -26.39 21.97
CA ARG A 164 2.28 -26.89 23.32
C ARG A 164 3.62 -27.65 23.44
N PRO A 165 4.05 -28.48 22.48
CA PRO A 165 5.32 -29.21 22.59
C PRO A 165 6.57 -28.33 22.67
N PHE A 166 6.51 -27.07 22.23
CA PHE A 166 7.65 -26.14 22.30
C PHE A 166 7.81 -25.47 23.66
N VAL A 167 6.81 -25.59 24.54
CA VAL A 167 6.84 -25.00 25.88
C VAL A 167 7.72 -25.87 26.80
N PRO A 168 8.71 -25.29 27.50
CA PRO A 168 9.55 -26.03 28.44
C PRO A 168 8.73 -26.80 29.49
N ALA A 169 9.17 -28.02 29.81
CA ALA A 169 8.52 -28.84 30.83
C ALA A 169 8.50 -28.12 32.19
N ASN A 170 7.38 -28.24 32.91
CA ASN A 170 7.15 -27.58 34.21
C ASN A 170 7.00 -26.04 34.15
N THR A 171 6.77 -25.46 32.97
CA THR A 171 6.33 -24.05 32.87
C THR A 171 5.01 -23.87 33.59
N THR A 172 5.03 -23.12 34.70
CA THR A 172 3.83 -22.78 35.50
C THR A 172 3.38 -21.34 35.32
N GLN A 173 4.31 -20.46 34.90
CA GLN A 173 4.07 -19.07 34.57
C GLN A 173 4.99 -18.68 33.41
N TRP A 174 4.47 -17.93 32.44
CA TRP A 174 5.27 -17.39 31.35
C TRP A 174 6.12 -16.20 31.81
N THR A 175 7.38 -16.20 31.39
CA THR A 175 8.37 -15.15 31.63
C THR A 175 9.14 -14.89 30.35
N ASP A 176 9.92 -13.81 30.31
CA ASP A 176 10.84 -13.53 29.20
C ASP A 176 11.82 -14.69 28.94
N GLN A 177 12.19 -15.44 29.99
CA GLN A 177 13.01 -16.65 29.86
C GLN A 177 12.25 -17.79 29.20
N THR A 178 10.97 -17.98 29.53
CA THR A 178 10.09 -18.96 28.87
C THR A 178 9.96 -18.63 27.39
N LEU A 179 9.72 -17.36 27.06
CA LEU A 179 9.63 -16.90 25.67
C LEU A 179 10.94 -17.15 24.92
N ARG A 180 12.08 -16.83 25.52
CA ARG A 180 13.42 -17.14 24.97
C ARG A 180 13.57 -18.62 24.62
N GLU A 181 13.23 -19.50 25.54
CA GLU A 181 13.33 -20.95 25.34
C GLU A 181 12.34 -21.46 24.28
N VAL A 182 11.10 -20.94 24.28
CA VAL A 182 10.09 -21.27 23.26
C VAL A 182 10.55 -20.84 21.87
N THR A 183 11.00 -19.59 21.70
CA THR A 183 11.54 -19.10 20.42
C THR A 183 12.74 -19.93 19.98
N ARG A 184 13.65 -20.27 20.90
CA ARG A 184 14.79 -21.15 20.61
C ARG A 184 14.34 -22.54 20.17
N ASN A 185 13.34 -23.12 20.82
CA ASN A 185 12.80 -24.45 20.49
C ASN A 185 12.13 -24.45 19.11
N LEU A 186 11.35 -23.40 18.79
CA LEU A 186 10.77 -23.22 17.46
C LEU A 186 11.85 -23.13 16.37
N LEU A 187 12.85 -22.27 16.56
CA LEU A 187 13.93 -22.06 15.61
C LEU A 187 14.85 -23.29 15.43
N LYS A 188 14.88 -24.21 16.41
CA LYS A 188 15.63 -25.46 16.35
C LYS A 188 14.81 -26.66 15.87
N ALA A 189 13.52 -26.49 15.65
CA ALA A 189 12.65 -27.56 15.17
C ALA A 189 13.15 -28.05 13.80
N ASP A 190 13.09 -29.37 13.58
CA ASP A 190 13.38 -29.92 12.27
C ASP A 190 12.23 -29.62 11.28
N ASP A 191 12.55 -29.65 9.99
CA ASP A 191 11.64 -29.34 8.88
C ASP A 191 10.31 -30.11 8.94
N ILE A 192 10.32 -31.37 9.37
CA ILE A 192 9.10 -32.21 9.46
C ILE A 192 8.22 -31.67 10.59
N THR A 193 8.82 -31.35 11.72
CA THR A 193 8.13 -30.75 12.86
C THR A 193 7.56 -29.38 12.50
N VAL A 194 8.34 -28.50 11.85
CA VAL A 194 7.86 -27.17 11.41
C VAL A 194 6.65 -27.31 10.49
N LYS A 195 6.77 -28.11 9.43
CA LYS A 195 5.69 -28.34 8.47
C LYS A 195 4.43 -28.87 9.14
N HIS A 196 4.57 -29.86 10.02
CA HIS A 196 3.44 -30.44 10.73
C HIS A 196 2.70 -29.39 11.59
N VAL A 197 3.45 -28.51 12.26
CA VAL A 197 2.87 -27.44 13.08
C VAL A 197 2.18 -26.40 12.22
N GLU A 198 2.77 -26.01 11.09
CA GLU A 198 2.13 -25.11 10.12
C GLU A 198 0.82 -25.70 9.55
N ASP A 199 0.80 -26.99 9.20
CA ASP A 199 -0.40 -27.69 8.73
C ASP A 199 -1.51 -27.69 9.80
N LEU A 200 -1.16 -27.92 11.07
CA LEU A 200 -2.11 -27.83 12.18
C LEU A 200 -2.61 -26.40 12.41
N LEU A 201 -1.74 -25.40 12.32
CA LEU A 201 -2.14 -24.00 12.47
C LEU A 201 -3.07 -23.54 11.34
N SER A 202 -2.80 -23.94 10.09
CA SER A 202 -3.64 -23.62 8.93
C SER A 202 -5.04 -24.24 9.01
N SER A 203 -5.20 -25.32 9.76
CA SER A 203 -6.49 -26.01 9.99
C SER A 203 -7.15 -25.65 11.34
N THR A 204 -6.51 -24.81 12.16
CA THR A 204 -7.06 -24.36 13.44
C THR A 204 -8.21 -23.37 13.20
N SER A 205 -9.29 -23.48 13.98
CA SER A 205 -10.45 -22.60 13.81
C SER A 205 -10.14 -21.14 14.15
N LYS A 206 -10.81 -20.19 13.48
CA LYS A 206 -10.71 -18.75 13.82
C LYS A 206 -11.01 -18.48 15.30
N SER A 207 -11.95 -19.20 15.90
CA SER A 207 -12.30 -19.07 17.31
C SER A 207 -11.18 -19.53 18.24
N ASP A 208 -10.47 -20.60 17.91
CA ASP A 208 -9.35 -21.10 18.73
C ASP A 208 -8.11 -20.21 18.61
N LEU A 209 -7.91 -19.56 17.46
CA LEU A 209 -6.83 -18.58 17.25
C LEU A 209 -7.14 -17.22 17.89
N GLY A 210 -8.41 -16.86 18.07
CA GLY A 210 -8.83 -15.57 18.64
C GLY A 210 -8.20 -14.38 17.90
N ASN A 211 -7.49 -13.51 18.63
CA ASN A 211 -6.80 -12.34 18.06
C ASN A 211 -5.66 -12.71 17.10
N ALA A 212 -5.21 -13.97 17.11
CA ALA A 212 -4.22 -14.50 16.18
C ALA A 212 -4.84 -15.08 14.89
N ALA A 213 -6.12 -14.84 14.61
CA ALA A 213 -6.78 -15.35 13.40
C ALA A 213 -6.12 -14.89 12.07
N TYR A 214 -5.36 -13.78 12.10
CA TYR A 214 -4.53 -13.33 10.96
C TYR A 214 -3.50 -14.38 10.50
N ILE A 215 -3.18 -15.37 11.34
CA ILE A 215 -2.31 -16.49 10.99
C ILE A 215 -2.86 -17.26 9.78
N LEU A 216 -4.18 -17.40 9.66
CA LEU A 216 -4.80 -18.14 8.56
C LEU A 216 -4.57 -17.47 7.19
N ASP A 217 -4.40 -16.15 7.18
CA ASP A 217 -4.15 -15.38 5.95
C ASP A 217 -2.64 -15.23 5.69
N LEU A 218 -1.84 -14.99 6.73
CA LEU A 218 -0.40 -14.74 6.60
C LEU A 218 0.41 -16.02 6.40
N LEU A 219 0.06 -17.14 7.04
CA LEU A 219 0.84 -18.37 6.93
C LEU A 219 0.92 -18.86 5.46
N PRO A 220 -0.19 -18.99 4.71
CA PRO A 220 -0.12 -19.39 3.30
C PRO A 220 0.68 -18.41 2.43
N ARG A 221 0.65 -17.11 2.76
CA ARG A 221 1.45 -16.10 2.05
C ARG A 221 2.94 -16.26 2.33
N LEU A 222 3.33 -16.48 3.59
CA LEU A 222 4.73 -16.70 3.97
C LEU A 222 5.26 -18.01 3.37
N GLN A 223 4.47 -19.08 3.35
CA GLN A 223 4.80 -20.36 2.70
C GLN A 223 4.92 -20.28 1.17
N LYS A 224 4.33 -19.27 0.52
CA LYS A 224 4.56 -19.00 -0.90
C LYS A 224 5.89 -18.26 -1.13
N GLN A 225 6.32 -17.48 -0.14
CA GLN A 225 7.55 -16.68 -0.21
C GLN A 225 8.78 -17.48 0.19
N TYR A 226 8.64 -18.37 1.16
CA TYR A 226 9.69 -19.22 1.72
C TYR A 226 9.25 -20.67 1.69
N THR A 227 10.20 -21.61 1.74
CA THR A 227 9.86 -23.03 1.83
C THR A 227 8.95 -23.27 3.06
N PRO A 228 7.95 -24.17 2.99
CA PRO A 228 7.05 -24.53 4.11
C PRO A 228 7.71 -25.14 5.36
N GLU A 229 9.01 -24.93 5.53
CA GLU A 229 9.88 -25.47 6.56
C GLU A 229 10.72 -24.35 7.20
N ASP A 230 10.34 -23.06 7.04
CA ASP A 230 11.03 -21.94 7.70
C ASP A 230 10.48 -21.71 9.12
N PRO A 231 11.25 -22.06 10.18
CA PRO A 231 10.77 -21.90 11.55
C PRO A 231 10.61 -20.43 11.97
N GLY A 232 11.16 -19.47 11.20
CA GLY A 232 10.93 -18.05 11.38
C GLY A 232 9.46 -17.66 11.23
N SER A 233 8.72 -18.34 10.34
CA SER A 233 7.27 -18.18 10.21
C SER A 233 6.56 -18.43 11.52
N LEU A 234 6.90 -19.53 12.21
CA LEU A 234 6.30 -19.87 13.50
C LEU A 234 6.61 -18.82 14.56
N VAL A 235 7.85 -18.34 14.65
CA VAL A 235 8.21 -17.26 15.60
C VAL A 235 7.45 -15.99 15.30
N ALA A 236 7.43 -15.53 14.04
CA ALA A 236 6.76 -14.30 13.64
C ALA A 236 5.26 -14.35 13.92
N LEU A 237 4.60 -15.43 13.47
CA LEU A 237 3.16 -15.59 13.58
C LEU A 237 2.69 -15.73 15.03
N THR A 238 3.43 -16.48 15.84
CA THR A 238 2.98 -16.88 17.20
C THR A 238 3.54 -16.02 18.32
N CYS A 239 4.71 -15.41 18.15
CA CYS A 239 5.42 -14.70 19.22
C CYS A 239 5.51 -13.18 18.98
N MET A 240 5.36 -12.67 17.76
CA MET A 240 5.63 -11.26 17.43
C MET A 240 4.38 -10.44 17.12
N ASN A 241 4.41 -9.13 17.35
CA ASN A 241 3.29 -8.26 16.98
C ASN A 241 3.21 -8.11 15.47
N PHE A 242 2.11 -8.56 14.86
CA PHE A 242 1.74 -8.19 13.50
C PHE A 242 1.04 -6.84 13.50
N MET A 243 1.53 -5.91 12.68
CA MET A 243 1.01 -4.56 12.54
C MET A 243 0.88 -4.18 11.07
N THR A 244 -0.10 -3.34 10.80
CA THR A 244 -0.32 -2.71 9.49
C THR A 244 -0.36 -1.22 9.72
N LEU A 245 0.63 -0.52 9.18
CA LEU A 245 0.78 0.93 9.30
C LEU A 245 0.18 1.60 8.07
N GLN A 246 -0.51 2.71 8.31
CA GLN A 246 -0.94 3.61 7.26
C GLN A 246 0.19 4.57 6.91
N PRO A 247 0.17 5.16 5.72
CA PRO A 247 1.20 6.12 5.38
C PRO A 247 1.31 7.27 6.39
N GLY A 248 2.55 7.64 6.70
CA GLY A 248 2.86 8.61 7.73
C GLY A 248 2.88 8.04 9.15
N ASP A 249 2.39 6.82 9.39
CA ASP A 249 2.71 6.10 10.62
C ASP A 249 4.19 5.73 10.62
N ALA A 250 4.78 5.68 11.81
CA ALA A 250 6.17 5.28 11.97
C ALA A 250 6.34 4.29 13.12
N LEU A 251 7.40 3.51 13.02
CA LEU A 251 7.86 2.58 14.05
C LEU A 251 9.31 2.86 14.40
N TYR A 252 9.69 2.46 15.60
CA TYR A 252 11.08 2.47 16.06
C TYR A 252 11.48 1.04 16.42
N ILE A 253 12.54 0.53 15.77
CA ILE A 253 13.19 -0.72 16.14
C ILE A 253 14.38 -0.37 17.04
N PRO A 254 14.32 -0.69 18.35
CA PRO A 254 15.47 -0.52 19.23
C PRO A 254 16.59 -1.48 18.84
N ALA A 255 17.81 -1.20 19.31
CA ALA A 255 18.83 -2.24 19.35
C ALA A 255 18.32 -3.39 20.25
N ASP A 256 18.43 -4.64 19.80
CA ASP A 256 17.73 -5.84 20.30
C ASP A 256 16.27 -6.04 19.85
N GLY A 257 15.73 -5.17 19.02
CA GLY A 257 14.37 -5.30 18.49
C GLY A 257 14.27 -6.39 17.42
N ILE A 258 13.53 -7.46 17.71
CA ILE A 258 13.16 -8.46 16.70
C ILE A 258 12.13 -7.89 15.73
N HIS A 259 12.35 -8.03 14.42
CA HIS A 259 11.42 -7.53 13.41
C HIS A 259 11.60 -8.23 12.06
N ALA A 260 10.58 -8.09 11.20
CA ALA A 260 10.59 -8.49 9.79
C ALA A 260 9.58 -7.62 9.03
N TYR A 261 10.05 -6.88 8.03
CA TYR A 261 9.17 -6.10 7.14
C TYR A 261 8.56 -7.02 6.08
N LEU A 262 7.26 -6.91 5.80
CA LEU A 262 6.53 -7.89 4.99
C LEU A 262 6.09 -7.39 3.62
N SER A 263 5.67 -6.13 3.53
CA SER A 263 5.21 -5.48 2.30
C SER A 263 5.10 -3.97 2.49
N GLY A 264 5.15 -3.23 1.38
CA GLY A 264 4.91 -1.79 1.33
C GLY A 264 6.15 -0.99 1.00
N ASP A 265 5.98 0.32 0.83
CA ASP A 265 7.07 1.28 0.66
C ASP A 265 7.27 2.05 1.97
N ILE A 266 8.53 2.25 2.36
CA ILE A 266 8.89 2.99 3.57
C ILE A 266 10.08 3.91 3.33
N VAL A 267 10.17 4.98 4.14
CA VAL A 267 11.46 5.59 4.46
C VAL A 267 12.03 4.83 5.63
N GLU A 268 13.15 4.15 5.43
CA GLU A 268 13.96 3.63 6.52
C GLU A 268 15.04 4.65 6.85
N CYS A 269 15.33 4.82 8.13
CA CYS A 269 16.58 5.45 8.55
C CYS A 269 17.16 4.66 9.71
N MET A 270 18.45 4.41 9.66
CA MET A 270 19.16 3.57 10.64
C MET A 270 20.44 4.26 11.10
N ALA A 271 20.88 3.93 12.32
CA ALA A 271 22.22 4.30 12.75
C ALA A 271 23.28 3.66 11.85
N ARG A 272 24.51 4.21 11.87
CA ARG A 272 25.58 3.71 11.02
C ARG A 272 26.10 2.33 11.47
N SER A 273 25.52 1.23 10.98
CA SER A 273 25.98 -0.15 11.20
C SER A 273 25.38 -1.13 10.19
N ASN A 274 26.12 -2.17 9.81
CA ASN A 274 25.60 -3.28 8.99
C ASN A 274 25.30 -4.55 9.81
N ASN A 275 25.42 -4.48 11.14
CA ASN A 275 25.28 -5.64 12.00
C ASN A 275 23.83 -6.16 12.05
N VAL A 276 23.66 -7.40 11.62
CA VAL A 276 22.37 -8.08 11.60
C VAL A 276 22.55 -9.56 11.96
N LEU A 277 21.59 -10.12 12.69
CA LEU A 277 21.47 -11.56 12.88
C LEU A 277 20.12 -12.02 12.31
N ASN A 278 20.15 -12.93 11.34
CA ASN A 278 18.99 -13.50 10.68
C ASN A 278 18.67 -14.88 11.28
N SER A 279 17.40 -15.16 11.57
CA SER A 279 16.99 -16.47 12.11
C SER A 279 15.88 -17.18 11.32
N GLY A 280 15.35 -16.53 10.29
CA GLY A 280 14.28 -17.07 9.44
C GLY A 280 13.94 -16.08 8.32
N PHE A 281 12.99 -16.41 7.46
CA PHE A 281 12.69 -15.64 6.24
C PHE A 281 13.94 -15.39 5.37
N CYS A 282 14.85 -16.36 5.38
CA CYS A 282 16.06 -16.37 4.56
C CYS A 282 16.49 -17.82 4.31
N PRO A 283 17.28 -18.07 3.24
CA PRO A 283 17.87 -19.37 2.99
C PRO A 283 18.59 -19.93 4.23
N PRO A 284 18.57 -21.25 4.48
CA PRO A 284 19.21 -21.83 5.66
C PRO A 284 20.70 -21.48 5.82
N ALA A 285 21.43 -21.29 4.73
CA ALA A 285 22.84 -20.91 4.74
C ALA A 285 23.09 -19.46 5.23
N GLU A 286 22.07 -18.60 5.20
CA GLU A 286 22.13 -17.21 5.66
C GLU A 286 21.64 -17.05 7.11
N ARG A 287 21.17 -18.12 7.74
CA ARG A 287 20.71 -18.12 9.13
C ARG A 287 21.92 -18.13 10.07
N ASN A 288 21.92 -17.21 11.03
CA ASN A 288 22.91 -17.19 12.09
C ASN A 288 22.64 -18.28 13.13
N ASN A 289 23.63 -18.48 14.00
CA ASN A 289 23.51 -19.45 15.08
C ASN A 289 22.33 -19.10 16.00
N ILE A 290 21.39 -20.04 16.14
CA ILE A 290 20.15 -19.85 16.92
C ILE A 290 20.42 -19.64 18.42
N ASP A 291 21.50 -20.22 18.96
CA ASP A 291 21.87 -19.99 20.36
C ASP A 291 22.38 -18.58 20.57
N LEU A 292 23.21 -18.07 19.64
CA LEU A 292 23.61 -16.67 19.65
C LEU A 292 22.41 -15.73 19.52
N PHE A 293 21.48 -16.02 18.59
CA PHE A 293 20.25 -15.24 18.43
C PHE A 293 19.43 -15.21 19.73
N ALA A 294 19.19 -16.38 20.31
CA ALA A 294 18.44 -16.53 21.54
C ALA A 294 19.14 -15.94 22.77
N ASP A 295 20.47 -15.81 22.78
CA ASP A 295 21.21 -15.21 23.89
C ASP A 295 21.40 -13.69 23.73
N THR A 296 21.26 -13.16 22.50
CA THR A 296 21.49 -11.75 22.16
C THR A 296 20.37 -10.83 22.63
N LEU A 297 19.12 -11.30 22.56
CA LEU A 297 17.95 -10.48 22.82
C LEU A 297 17.67 -10.35 24.31
N THR A 298 17.08 -9.22 24.72
CA THR A 298 16.49 -9.08 26.05
C THR A 298 15.23 -9.93 26.21
N PHE A 299 14.56 -10.30 25.10
CA PHE A 299 13.29 -11.03 25.07
C PHE A 299 12.16 -10.32 25.83
N LYS A 300 12.20 -8.99 25.84
CA LYS A 300 11.16 -8.18 26.46
C LYS A 300 9.90 -8.19 25.57
N ALA A 301 8.75 -8.44 26.20
CA ALA A 301 7.45 -8.26 25.57
C ALA A 301 7.11 -6.78 25.35
N HIS A 302 6.43 -6.48 24.25
CA HIS A 302 6.02 -5.16 23.83
C HIS A 302 4.54 -5.20 23.44
N SER A 303 3.78 -4.21 23.88
CA SER A 303 2.50 -3.92 23.23
C SER A 303 2.75 -3.38 21.82
N LYS A 304 1.74 -3.43 20.94
CA LYS A 304 1.83 -2.77 19.63
C LYS A 304 2.15 -1.27 19.76
N GLY A 305 1.62 -0.61 20.79
CA GLY A 305 1.86 0.81 21.04
C GLY A 305 3.32 1.13 21.42
N ASP A 306 4.01 0.21 22.09
CA ASP A 306 5.43 0.39 22.44
C ASP A 306 6.36 0.40 21.20
N MET A 307 5.89 -0.18 20.09
CA MET A 307 6.63 -0.21 18.82
C MET A 307 6.38 1.03 17.95
N MET A 308 5.29 1.76 18.19
CA MET A 308 4.92 2.93 17.40
C MET A 308 5.79 4.13 17.78
N LEU A 309 6.24 4.87 16.77
CA LEU A 309 6.93 6.15 16.93
C LEU A 309 6.00 7.29 16.50
N PRO A 310 5.22 7.88 17.42
CA PRO A 310 4.32 8.97 17.05
C PRO A 310 5.08 10.21 16.61
N SER A 311 4.56 10.90 15.60
CA SER A 311 5.06 12.21 15.23
C SER A 311 4.56 13.28 16.20
N ALA A 312 5.38 14.29 16.47
CA ALA A 312 5.03 15.44 17.29
C ALA A 312 5.18 16.74 16.50
N GLU A 313 4.52 17.79 16.96
CA GLU A 313 4.83 19.14 16.52
C GLU A 313 6.28 19.51 16.90
N THR A 314 6.92 20.34 16.08
CA THR A 314 8.26 20.83 16.35
C THR A 314 8.30 22.35 16.33
N VAL A 315 8.89 22.93 17.37
CA VAL A 315 9.18 24.37 17.44
C VAL A 315 10.17 24.85 16.37
N LYS A 316 10.79 23.91 15.64
CA LYS A 316 11.65 24.21 14.49
C LYS A 316 10.83 24.65 13.28
N SER A 317 9.59 24.20 13.14
CA SER A 317 8.68 24.63 12.06
C SER A 317 8.20 26.05 12.33
N LYS A 318 8.32 26.95 11.35
CA LYS A 318 7.77 28.32 11.48
C LYS A 318 6.28 28.36 11.20
N THR A 319 5.79 27.56 10.25
CA THR A 319 4.39 27.57 9.83
C THR A 319 3.55 26.46 10.46
N GLY A 320 4.17 25.56 11.22
CA GLY A 320 3.51 24.40 11.83
C GLY A 320 3.29 23.23 10.87
N LYS A 321 3.79 23.32 9.63
CA LYS A 321 3.62 22.32 8.56
C LYS A 321 4.63 21.17 8.62
N THR A 322 5.59 21.24 9.54
CA THR A 322 6.58 20.19 9.75
C THR A 322 6.38 19.51 11.09
N ARG A 323 6.37 18.19 11.06
CA ARG A 323 6.33 17.30 12.23
C ARG A 323 7.67 16.61 12.39
N VAL A 324 7.91 16.06 13.59
CA VAL A 324 9.14 15.36 13.93
C VAL A 324 8.84 13.99 14.53
N TYR A 325 9.60 12.99 14.09
CA TYR A 325 9.74 11.71 14.73
C TYR A 325 11.05 11.72 15.52
N ARG A 326 10.95 11.52 16.84
CA ARG A 326 12.08 11.58 17.78
C ARG A 326 12.34 10.20 18.37
N PRO A 327 13.13 9.34 17.73
CA PRO A 327 13.53 8.09 18.34
C PRO A 327 14.35 8.36 19.61
N PRO A 328 14.36 7.46 20.60
CA PRO A 328 15.16 7.60 21.82
C PRO A 328 16.65 7.31 21.57
N MET A 329 17.26 8.00 20.61
CA MET A 329 18.68 7.88 20.25
C MET A 329 19.29 9.23 19.87
N SER A 330 20.60 9.27 19.69
CA SER A 330 21.37 10.53 19.55
C SER A 330 21.78 10.86 18.11
N GLU A 331 21.66 9.86 17.24
CA GLU A 331 22.21 9.81 15.89
C GLU A 331 21.42 10.71 14.93
N PHE A 332 20.09 10.70 15.03
CA PHE A 332 19.21 11.52 14.19
C PHE A 332 17.79 11.65 14.75
N ASP A 333 17.12 12.72 14.30
CA ASP A 333 15.65 12.87 14.29
C ASP A 333 15.19 12.83 12.82
N MET A 334 13.93 12.49 12.57
CA MET A 334 13.33 12.60 11.23
C MET A 334 12.27 13.70 11.20
N LEU A 335 12.37 14.59 10.22
CA LEU A 335 11.39 15.66 9.98
C LEU A 335 10.53 15.31 8.76
N ARG A 336 9.21 15.47 8.88
CA ARG A 336 8.24 15.32 7.79
C ARG A 336 7.54 16.65 7.58
N ALA A 337 7.73 17.26 6.42
CA ALA A 337 7.02 18.46 6.01
C ALA A 337 5.94 18.09 4.99
N GLU A 338 4.71 18.51 5.24
CA GLU A 338 3.59 18.38 4.30
C GLU A 338 3.23 19.77 3.80
N LEU A 339 3.51 20.02 2.52
CA LEU A 339 3.33 21.31 1.88
C LEU A 339 2.41 21.15 0.67
N GLY A 340 1.34 21.95 0.64
CA GLY A 340 0.53 22.13 -0.57
C GLY A 340 1.26 22.95 -1.64
N ALA A 341 0.67 23.04 -2.83
CA ALA A 341 1.22 23.81 -3.93
C ALA A 341 1.38 25.30 -3.55
N GLY A 342 2.61 25.81 -3.60
CA GLY A 342 2.94 27.18 -3.22
C GLY A 342 3.02 27.43 -1.71
N GLU A 343 2.79 26.42 -0.87
CA GLU A 343 3.08 26.50 0.55
C GLU A 343 4.57 26.34 0.81
N GLU A 344 5.05 27.02 1.85
CA GLU A 344 6.42 26.93 2.33
C GLU A 344 6.43 26.73 3.86
N ASP A 345 7.49 26.10 4.34
CA ASP A 345 7.84 26.09 5.76
C ASP A 345 9.33 26.35 5.89
N GLU A 346 9.69 27.07 6.95
CA GLU A 346 11.08 27.35 7.27
C GLU A 346 11.44 26.61 8.55
N ILE A 347 12.44 25.74 8.45
CA ILE A 347 12.97 25.00 9.58
C ILE A 347 14.09 25.81 10.22
N ARG A 348 13.92 26.17 11.50
CA ARG A 348 14.95 26.87 12.27
C ARG A 348 16.25 26.09 12.30
N GLU A 349 17.36 26.83 12.31
CA GLU A 349 18.74 26.34 12.38
C GLU A 349 18.91 25.19 13.38
N ASN A 350 19.71 24.20 12.96
CA ASN A 350 20.15 23.09 13.79
C ASN A 350 21.67 22.93 13.62
N GLU A 351 22.35 22.47 14.66
CA GLU A 351 23.81 22.22 14.65
C GLU A 351 24.20 20.92 13.91
N ALA A 352 23.25 20.24 13.28
CA ALA A 352 23.42 18.90 12.71
C ALA A 352 23.10 18.86 11.20
N SER A 353 23.81 17.99 10.49
CA SER A 353 23.57 17.65 9.09
C SER A 353 22.23 16.97 8.89
N GLY A 354 21.59 17.26 7.77
CA GLY A 354 20.37 16.58 7.34
C GLY A 354 20.49 16.10 5.91
N VAL A 355 19.83 14.99 5.61
CA VAL A 355 19.51 14.59 4.23
C VAL A 355 18.03 14.86 4.04
N LEU A 356 17.69 15.69 3.05
CA LEU A 356 16.32 15.96 2.68
C LEU A 356 15.93 15.04 1.52
N ASN A 357 14.90 14.23 1.72
CA ASN A 357 14.30 13.44 0.64
C ASN A 357 12.93 14.05 0.28
N PRO A 358 12.83 14.83 -0.80
CA PRO A 358 11.55 15.37 -1.24
C PRO A 358 10.72 14.24 -1.86
N LEU A 359 9.86 13.63 -1.05
CA LEU A 359 8.81 12.73 -1.54
C LEU A 359 7.57 13.59 -1.80
N LEU A 360 7.21 13.74 -3.08
CA LEU A 360 5.90 14.27 -3.45
C LEU A 360 4.87 13.19 -3.14
N HIS A 361 4.11 13.37 -2.05
CA HIS A 361 2.97 12.53 -1.74
C HIS A 361 1.83 12.80 -2.75
N ALA A 362 1.64 11.88 -3.69
CA ALA A 362 0.31 11.58 -4.21
C ALA A 362 -0.24 10.46 -3.32
N PHE A 363 -1.07 10.81 -2.34
CA PHE A 363 -1.79 9.83 -1.53
C PHE A 363 -3.11 9.50 -2.22
N ASP A 364 -3.16 8.39 -2.94
CA ASP A 364 -4.41 7.76 -3.35
C ASP A 364 -4.74 6.61 -2.40
N LEU A 365 -5.89 6.71 -1.73
CA LEU A 365 -6.58 5.62 -1.02
C LEU A 365 -7.18 4.64 -2.05
N PRO A 366 -7.44 3.37 -1.71
CA PRO A 366 -7.76 2.33 -2.67
C PRO A 366 -9.19 2.49 -3.20
N PHE A 367 -9.35 3.22 -4.28
CA PHE A 367 -10.37 2.94 -5.28
C PHE A 367 -9.71 2.09 -6.37
N PHE A 368 -10.38 0.99 -6.73
CA PHE A 368 -10.13 0.14 -7.90
C PHE A 368 -8.70 0.17 -8.47
N ALA A 369 -7.88 -0.85 -8.17
CA ALA A 369 -6.77 -1.20 -9.05
C ALA A 369 -7.35 -1.98 -10.24
N PRO A 370 -7.50 -1.38 -11.43
CA PRO A 370 -8.16 -2.02 -12.56
C PRO A 370 -7.21 -2.95 -13.33
N GLU A 371 -5.91 -2.87 -13.04
CA GLU A 371 -4.79 -3.47 -13.79
C GLU A 371 -4.71 -5.01 -13.73
N LYS A 372 -5.74 -5.70 -13.23
CA LYS A 372 -5.83 -7.18 -13.23
C LYS A 372 -7.09 -7.74 -13.87
N LEU A 373 -7.66 -7.00 -14.80
CA LEU A 373 -8.67 -7.48 -15.73
C LEU A 373 -8.09 -7.38 -17.14
N ILE A 374 -8.09 -8.50 -17.87
CA ILE A 374 -7.77 -8.69 -19.30
C ILE A 374 -6.41 -9.37 -19.59
N GLN A 375 -6.51 -10.61 -20.06
CA GLN A 375 -5.68 -11.12 -21.16
C GLN A 375 -6.54 -11.09 -22.45
N PRO A 376 -5.95 -10.92 -23.63
CA PRO A 376 -6.68 -10.85 -24.90
C PRO A 376 -7.48 -12.13 -25.18
N ARG A 377 -8.55 -12.00 -25.97
CA ARG A 377 -9.43 -13.13 -26.33
C ARG A 377 -8.63 -14.30 -26.94
N PRO A 378 -8.99 -15.57 -26.65
CA PRO A 378 -8.21 -16.73 -27.13
C PRO A 378 -8.44 -17.11 -28.60
N ASP A 379 -9.31 -16.39 -29.30
CA ASP A 379 -9.80 -16.76 -30.62
C ASP A 379 -9.43 -15.68 -31.65
N GLY A 380 -8.25 -15.88 -32.25
CA GLY A 380 -7.78 -15.10 -33.38
C GLY A 380 -8.73 -15.23 -34.58
N GLN A 381 -9.46 -14.16 -34.87
CA GLN A 381 -10.03 -13.85 -36.17
C GLN A 381 -10.52 -12.38 -36.21
N GLY A 382 -9.73 -11.51 -36.85
CA GLY A 382 -10.19 -10.25 -37.44
C GLY A 382 -9.89 -8.97 -36.66
N GLY A 383 -9.25 -7.99 -37.34
CA GLY A 383 -8.99 -6.62 -36.85
C GLY A 383 -7.49 -6.32 -36.80
N GLY A 384 -7.00 -5.32 -37.55
CA GLY A 384 -5.57 -5.00 -37.66
C GLY A 384 -5.06 -4.05 -36.58
N ASP A 385 -3.75 -3.78 -36.59
CA ASP A 385 -2.95 -2.98 -35.64
C ASP A 385 -3.46 -1.54 -35.33
N GLU A 386 -4.63 -1.11 -35.83
CA GLU A 386 -5.28 0.17 -35.49
C GLU A 386 -6.31 0.04 -34.34
N ASP A 387 -6.85 -1.16 -34.06
CA ASP A 387 -7.84 -1.39 -32.97
C ASP A 387 -7.19 -1.43 -31.57
N GLU A 388 -5.91 -1.78 -31.46
CA GLU A 388 -5.16 -1.78 -30.18
C GLU A 388 -5.01 -0.36 -29.60
N GLY A 389 -4.97 0.67 -30.46
CA GLY A 389 -4.87 2.07 -30.03
C GLY A 389 -6.15 2.57 -29.38
N ILE A 390 -7.31 2.29 -30.00
CA ILE A 390 -8.61 2.78 -29.54
C ILE A 390 -9.05 2.07 -28.25
N MET A 391 -8.76 0.78 -28.11
CA MET A 391 -9.04 0.03 -26.88
C MET A 391 -8.19 0.51 -25.69
N SER A 392 -6.94 0.92 -25.92
CA SER A 392 -6.08 1.51 -24.88
C SER A 392 -6.51 2.92 -24.46
N GLU A 393 -7.03 3.71 -25.41
CA GLU A 393 -7.58 5.05 -25.13
C GLU A 393 -8.94 4.96 -24.42
N LEU A 394 -9.78 3.99 -24.82
CA LEU A 394 -10.99 3.58 -24.10
C LEU A 394 -10.63 3.19 -22.65
N GLU A 395 -9.57 2.41 -22.47
CA GLU A 395 -9.08 2.00 -21.16
C GLU A 395 -8.66 3.18 -20.29
N ASP A 396 -7.90 4.14 -20.83
CA ASP A 396 -7.39 5.29 -20.09
C ASP A 396 -8.47 6.30 -19.69
N VAL A 397 -9.55 6.44 -20.47
CA VAL A 397 -10.62 7.39 -20.18
C VAL A 397 -11.78 6.81 -19.41
N MET A 398 -12.03 5.50 -19.54
CA MET A 398 -13.07 4.84 -18.77
C MET A 398 -12.66 4.68 -17.30
N LEU A 399 -11.37 4.67 -16.97
CA LEU A 399 -10.83 4.53 -15.61
C LEU A 399 -10.91 5.80 -14.73
N THR A 400 -11.43 6.93 -15.23
CA THR A 400 -11.48 8.19 -14.47
C THR A 400 -12.76 8.36 -13.65
N ASN A 401 -12.92 7.56 -12.59
CA ASN A 401 -13.82 7.92 -11.48
C ASN A 401 -13.13 8.82 -10.45
N SER A 402 -12.60 9.95 -10.91
CA SER A 402 -12.01 10.98 -10.07
C SER A 402 -12.51 12.36 -10.50
N PHE A 403 -13.19 13.07 -9.60
CA PHE A 403 -13.75 14.38 -9.89
C PHE A 403 -12.69 15.48 -9.70
N ALA A 404 -12.59 16.37 -10.68
CA ALA A 404 -11.82 17.61 -10.57
C ALA A 404 -12.69 18.72 -9.96
N VAL A 405 -12.10 19.62 -9.16
CA VAL A 405 -12.73 20.83 -8.63
C VAL A 405 -11.82 22.03 -8.92
N MET A 406 -12.40 23.09 -9.47
CA MET A 406 -11.68 24.32 -9.80
C MET A 406 -11.59 25.26 -8.60
N VAL A 407 -10.37 25.56 -8.16
CA VAL A 407 -10.08 26.55 -7.12
C VAL A 407 -9.18 27.63 -7.69
N GLY A 408 -9.70 28.85 -7.78
CA GLY A 408 -8.93 30.01 -8.25
C GLY A 408 -8.48 29.95 -9.72
N GLY A 409 -9.22 29.23 -10.58
CA GLY A 409 -8.91 29.08 -12.01
C GLY A 409 -7.82 28.04 -12.31
N LYS A 410 -7.51 27.17 -11.35
CA LYS A 410 -6.64 26.00 -11.51
C LYS A 410 -7.35 24.74 -11.06
N GLU A 411 -7.00 23.68 -11.77
CA GLU A 411 -7.58 22.34 -11.74
C GLU A 411 -6.97 21.48 -10.63
N TYR A 412 -7.81 20.84 -9.81
CA TYR A 412 -7.37 19.95 -8.72
C TYR A 412 -8.26 18.71 -8.67
N MET A 413 -7.68 17.53 -8.45
CA MET A 413 -8.40 16.29 -8.16
C MET A 413 -8.77 16.23 -6.66
N GLY A 414 -10.03 15.90 -6.30
CA GLY A 414 -10.49 15.97 -4.91
C GLY A 414 -11.27 14.75 -4.39
N LEU A 415 -10.76 14.13 -3.32
CA LEU A 415 -11.51 13.27 -2.38
C LEU A 415 -11.32 13.88 -0.98
N PHE A 416 -12.39 14.37 -0.36
CA PHE A 416 -12.30 15.10 0.91
C PHE A 416 -12.14 14.16 2.11
N GLY A 417 -11.01 14.28 2.81
CA GLY A 417 -10.82 13.85 4.19
C GLY A 417 -10.24 15.01 5.02
N ASP A 418 -11.03 15.49 5.98
CA ASP A 418 -10.72 16.49 7.03
C ASP A 418 -10.59 17.98 6.66
N LEU A 419 -11.70 18.71 6.81
CA LEU A 419 -11.70 20.15 7.08
C LEU A 419 -12.64 20.48 8.26
N ALA A 420 -12.06 20.74 9.42
CA ALA A 420 -12.71 21.52 10.46
C ALA A 420 -11.87 22.78 10.74
N LYS A 421 -12.23 23.88 10.04
CA LYS A 421 -12.49 25.22 10.60
C LYS A 421 -12.76 26.20 9.44
N THR A 422 -14.06 26.50 9.27
CA THR A 422 -14.70 27.38 8.26
C THR A 422 -14.61 26.91 6.80
N LEU A 423 -15.66 26.21 6.35
CA LEU A 423 -15.87 25.83 4.95
C LEU A 423 -16.84 26.82 4.28
N ALA A 424 -16.45 27.39 3.15
CA ALA A 424 -17.38 27.98 2.19
C ALA A 424 -17.47 27.01 1.01
N MET A 425 -18.65 26.40 0.82
CA MET A 425 -18.95 25.50 -0.29
C MET A 425 -19.63 26.31 -1.40
N THR A 426 -19.06 26.32 -2.59
CA THR A 426 -19.69 26.92 -3.78
C THR A 426 -20.21 25.80 -4.66
N ILE A 427 -21.54 25.70 -4.75
CA ILE A 427 -22.23 24.72 -5.60
C ILE A 427 -22.52 25.38 -6.94
N TRP A 428 -22.16 24.72 -8.03
CA TRP A 428 -22.50 25.11 -9.39
C TRP A 428 -23.43 24.06 -9.98
N SER A 429 -24.47 24.49 -10.68
CA SER A 429 -25.33 23.58 -11.43
C SER A 429 -24.76 23.39 -12.83
N ALA A 430 -24.45 22.14 -13.19
CA ALA A 430 -23.96 21.79 -14.54
C ALA A 430 -25.06 21.85 -15.62
N ARG A 431 -26.32 21.92 -15.19
CA ARG A 431 -27.50 22.15 -16.03
C ARG A 431 -28.48 23.09 -15.33
N ASP A 432 -29.50 23.49 -16.07
CA ASP A 432 -30.64 24.19 -15.49
C ASP A 432 -31.34 23.29 -14.46
N ILE A 433 -31.66 23.86 -13.30
CA ILE A 433 -32.43 23.22 -12.22
C ILE A 433 -33.85 23.74 -12.32
N GLU A 434 -34.79 22.85 -12.62
CA GLU A 434 -36.17 23.25 -12.86
C GLU A 434 -36.90 23.60 -11.55
N PRO A 435 -37.88 24.52 -11.58
CA PRO A 435 -38.64 24.87 -10.37
C PRO A 435 -39.30 23.64 -9.72
N GLY A 436 -38.87 23.32 -8.49
CA GLY A 436 -39.38 22.19 -7.70
C GLY A 436 -38.49 20.95 -7.70
N GLU A 437 -37.35 21.00 -8.38
CA GLU A 437 -36.35 19.94 -8.36
C GLU A 437 -35.53 19.96 -7.06
N GLU A 438 -35.36 18.78 -6.43
CA GLU A 438 -34.57 18.61 -5.21
C GLU A 438 -33.10 18.35 -5.55
N ILE A 439 -32.20 19.08 -4.87
CA ILE A 439 -30.75 18.85 -4.96
C ILE A 439 -30.35 17.98 -3.77
N THR A 440 -29.96 16.74 -4.04
CA THR A 440 -29.62 15.76 -2.99
C THR A 440 -28.16 15.34 -3.05
N ILE A 441 -27.56 15.08 -1.88
CA ILE A 441 -26.24 14.46 -1.74
C ILE A 441 -26.35 13.28 -0.78
N SER A 442 -25.73 12.15 -1.12
CA SER A 442 -25.74 10.95 -0.26
C SER A 442 -24.55 10.96 0.69
N TYR A 443 -24.84 10.85 1.99
CA TYR A 443 -23.84 10.78 3.06
C TYR A 443 -23.43 9.34 3.41
N SER A 444 -23.87 8.34 2.65
CA SER A 444 -23.68 6.92 2.98
C SER A 444 -23.39 6.07 1.75
N ALA A 445 -22.58 5.02 1.91
CA ALA A 445 -22.26 4.09 0.83
C ALA A 445 -23.48 3.28 0.36
N ALA A 446 -23.47 2.92 -0.93
CA ALA A 446 -24.41 1.95 -1.49
C ALA A 446 -24.26 0.60 -0.73
N GLY A 447 -25.38 -0.08 -0.49
CA GLY A 447 -25.35 -1.40 0.14
C GLY A 447 -25.34 -1.45 1.67
N LEU A 448 -25.28 -0.33 2.41
CA LEU A 448 -25.46 -0.32 3.87
C LEU A 448 -26.91 -0.61 4.29
N THR A 449 -27.13 -1.49 5.26
CA THR A 449 -28.43 -1.72 5.90
C THR A 449 -28.89 -0.48 6.66
N SER A 450 -30.20 -0.38 6.94
CA SER A 450 -30.77 0.72 7.74
C SER A 450 -30.09 0.90 9.11
N LYS A 451 -29.70 -0.19 9.78
CA LYS A 451 -28.97 -0.11 11.05
C LYS A 451 -27.56 0.45 10.85
N GLU A 452 -26.80 -0.09 9.90
CA GLU A 452 -25.44 0.38 9.59
C GLU A 452 -25.45 1.86 9.14
N ARG A 453 -26.47 2.29 8.37
CA ARG A 453 -26.64 3.70 7.99
C ARG A 453 -26.90 4.60 9.19
N GLN A 454 -27.79 4.21 10.11
CA GLN A 454 -28.05 4.99 11.32
C GLN A 454 -26.80 5.12 12.18
N GLU A 455 -26.10 4.00 12.41
CA GLU A 455 -24.85 3.99 13.19
C GLU A 455 -23.77 4.85 12.53
N SER A 456 -23.61 4.74 11.20
CA SER A 456 -22.63 5.54 10.45
C SER A 456 -22.95 7.03 10.47
N LEU A 457 -24.21 7.41 10.27
CA LEU A 457 -24.62 8.82 10.26
C LEU A 457 -24.54 9.44 11.66
N GLU A 458 -24.87 8.69 12.71
CA GLU A 458 -24.69 9.15 14.09
C GLU A 458 -23.20 9.31 14.43
N GLN A 459 -22.36 8.33 14.10
CA GLN A 459 -20.93 8.34 14.45
C GLN A 459 -20.13 9.39 13.67
N ILE A 460 -20.41 9.55 12.38
CA ILE A 460 -19.62 10.41 11.48
C ILE A 460 -20.19 11.83 11.47
N TRP A 461 -21.52 11.97 11.43
CA TRP A 461 -22.19 13.25 11.19
C TRP A 461 -23.02 13.74 12.39
N GLY A 462 -23.19 12.92 13.43
CA GLY A 462 -23.85 13.32 14.67
C GLY A 462 -25.37 13.46 14.59
N PHE A 463 -26.05 12.81 13.64
CA PHE A 463 -27.52 12.88 13.53
C PHE A 463 -28.20 11.54 13.22
N ASP A 464 -29.43 11.39 13.73
CA ASP A 464 -30.33 10.28 13.39
C ASP A 464 -31.03 10.57 12.07
N CYS A 465 -30.93 9.65 11.11
CA CYS A 465 -31.59 9.79 9.83
C CYS A 465 -33.10 9.55 9.96
N ARG A 466 -33.90 10.54 9.55
CA ARG A 466 -35.37 10.47 9.57
C ARG A 466 -35.98 10.43 8.16
N CYS A 467 -35.21 10.01 7.16
CA CYS A 467 -35.74 9.87 5.81
C CYS A 467 -36.83 8.79 5.76
N SER A 468 -37.69 8.87 4.75
CA SER A 468 -38.80 7.95 4.53
C SER A 468 -38.39 6.48 4.58
N LEU A 469 -37.18 6.15 4.12
CA LEU A 469 -36.63 4.80 4.17
C LEU A 469 -36.18 4.40 5.58
N CYS A 470 -35.42 5.24 6.29
CA CYS A 470 -34.94 4.96 7.64
C CYS A 470 -36.07 4.96 8.70
N THR A 471 -37.21 5.57 8.40
CA THR A 471 -38.42 5.55 9.23
C THR A 471 -39.49 4.61 8.69
N ALA A 472 -39.19 3.81 7.66
CA ALA A 472 -40.16 2.92 7.04
C ALA A 472 -40.60 1.80 8.00
N PRO A 473 -41.79 1.20 7.79
CA PRO A 473 -42.23 0.04 8.56
C PRO A 473 -41.20 -1.10 8.52
N PRO A 474 -41.09 -1.94 9.58
CA PRO A 474 -40.11 -3.02 9.66
C PRO A 474 -40.11 -3.98 8.46
N GLU A 475 -41.28 -4.27 7.88
CA GLU A 475 -41.39 -5.13 6.70
C GLU A 475 -40.75 -4.49 5.46
N THR A 476 -40.89 -3.17 5.28
CA THR A 476 -40.24 -2.41 4.20
C THR A 476 -38.72 -2.34 4.41
N LEU A 477 -38.28 -2.10 5.66
CA LEU A 477 -36.85 -2.09 6.02
C LEU A 477 -36.18 -3.44 5.79
N LYS A 478 -36.90 -4.54 6.06
CA LYS A 478 -36.39 -5.89 5.85
C LYS A 478 -36.10 -6.17 4.38
N VAL A 479 -37.00 -5.77 3.48
CA VAL A 479 -36.82 -5.91 2.04
C VAL A 479 -35.65 -5.04 1.55
N SER A 480 -35.63 -3.76 1.95
CA SER A 480 -34.54 -2.83 1.57
C SER A 480 -33.17 -3.28 2.10
N ASN A 481 -33.09 -3.79 3.33
CA ASN A 481 -31.85 -4.33 3.87
C ASN A 481 -31.36 -5.54 3.05
N ALA A 482 -32.26 -6.45 2.67
CA ALA A 482 -31.90 -7.61 1.85
C ALA A 482 -31.39 -7.19 0.45
N HIS A 483 -32.07 -6.24 -0.20
CA HIS A 483 -31.60 -5.68 -1.48
C HIS A 483 -30.23 -5.04 -1.35
N ARG A 484 -29.97 -4.29 -0.27
CA ARG A 484 -28.70 -3.60 -0.06
C ARG A 484 -27.56 -4.53 0.31
N GLU A 485 -27.83 -5.60 1.05
CA GLU A 485 -26.87 -6.69 1.26
C GLU A 485 -26.54 -7.39 -0.07
N GLU A 486 -27.55 -7.64 -0.92
CA GLU A 486 -27.36 -8.22 -2.25
C GLU A 486 -26.54 -7.30 -3.17
N ILE A 487 -26.81 -5.98 -3.16
CA ILE A 487 -26.00 -4.96 -3.84
C ILE A 487 -24.53 -5.07 -3.43
N ARG A 488 -24.25 -5.15 -2.12
CA ARG A 488 -22.88 -5.26 -1.58
C ARG A 488 -22.17 -6.52 -2.07
N VAL A 489 -22.89 -7.64 -2.15
CA VAL A 489 -22.34 -8.92 -2.65
C VAL A 489 -22.10 -8.85 -4.16
N LEU A 490 -23.07 -8.37 -4.93
CA LEU A 490 -22.99 -8.28 -6.39
C LEU A 490 -21.87 -7.34 -6.84
N GLN A 491 -21.62 -6.25 -6.10
CA GLN A 491 -20.48 -5.36 -6.35
C GLN A 491 -19.14 -6.12 -6.36
N GLY A 492 -18.93 -7.06 -5.43
CA GLY A 492 -17.74 -7.91 -5.42
C GLY A 492 -17.79 -9.01 -6.49
N GLN A 493 -18.96 -9.62 -6.68
CA GLN A 493 -19.17 -10.76 -7.57
C GLN A 493 -18.96 -10.40 -9.05
N VAL A 494 -19.41 -9.22 -9.51
CA VAL A 494 -19.20 -8.76 -10.89
C VAL A 494 -17.71 -8.70 -11.23
N VAL A 495 -16.89 -8.18 -10.31
CA VAL A 495 -15.44 -8.08 -10.49
C VAL A 495 -14.79 -9.47 -10.49
N GLU A 496 -15.17 -10.33 -9.55
CA GLU A 496 -14.63 -11.70 -9.46
C GLU A 496 -14.93 -12.52 -10.72
N LEU A 497 -16.16 -12.42 -11.26
CA LEU A 497 -16.56 -13.11 -12.49
C LEU A 497 -15.82 -12.56 -13.70
N ALA A 498 -15.69 -11.24 -13.80
CA ALA A 498 -14.92 -10.60 -14.87
C ALA A 498 -13.44 -11.04 -14.85
N GLN A 499 -12.82 -11.15 -13.65
CA GLN A 499 -11.43 -11.60 -13.50
C GLN A 499 -11.21 -13.05 -13.90
N LYS A 500 -12.25 -13.89 -13.77
CA LYS A 500 -12.24 -15.29 -14.20
C LYS A 500 -12.56 -15.45 -15.69
N GLY A 501 -12.80 -14.37 -16.42
CA GLY A 501 -13.23 -14.39 -17.82
C GLY A 501 -14.67 -14.87 -18.00
N ALA A 502 -15.46 -14.95 -16.92
CA ALA A 502 -16.85 -15.38 -16.93
C ALA A 502 -17.78 -14.20 -17.29
N PHE A 503 -17.56 -13.59 -18.45
CA PHE A 503 -18.18 -12.31 -18.83
C PHE A 503 -19.71 -12.35 -18.90
N HIS A 504 -20.30 -13.46 -19.36
CA HIS A 504 -21.76 -13.61 -19.39
C HIS A 504 -22.37 -13.60 -17.98
N GLU A 505 -21.76 -14.34 -17.05
CA GLU A 505 -22.19 -14.39 -15.65
C GLU A 505 -21.96 -13.03 -14.96
N ALA A 506 -20.88 -12.33 -15.33
CA ALA A 506 -20.60 -10.98 -14.86
C ALA A 506 -21.65 -9.97 -15.34
N VAL A 507 -22.11 -10.07 -16.60
CA VAL A 507 -23.22 -9.26 -17.13
C VAL A 507 -24.50 -9.51 -16.36
N GLU A 508 -24.89 -10.77 -16.14
CA GLU A 508 -26.10 -11.11 -15.37
C GLU A 508 -26.04 -10.53 -13.94
N ALA A 509 -24.88 -10.64 -13.28
CA ALA A 509 -24.66 -10.07 -11.96
C ALA A 509 -24.72 -8.53 -11.98
N ALA A 510 -24.17 -7.90 -13.01
CA ALA A 510 -24.21 -6.45 -13.18
C ALA A 510 -25.64 -5.96 -13.41
N GLU A 511 -26.40 -6.58 -14.32
CA GLU A 511 -27.81 -6.25 -14.55
C GLU A 511 -28.64 -6.38 -13.27
N ARG A 512 -28.41 -7.44 -12.49
CA ARG A 512 -29.07 -7.62 -11.20
C ARG A 512 -28.73 -6.48 -10.21
N LEU A 513 -27.47 -6.08 -10.17
CA LEU A 513 -26.99 -4.97 -9.34
C LEU A 513 -27.68 -3.66 -9.74
N PHE A 514 -27.70 -3.31 -11.03
CA PHE A 514 -28.36 -2.09 -11.53
C PHE A 514 -29.84 -2.05 -11.19
N ASN A 515 -30.55 -3.17 -11.41
CA ASN A 515 -31.97 -3.27 -11.09
C ASN A 515 -32.26 -3.04 -9.60
N LEU A 516 -31.42 -3.58 -8.71
CA LEU A 516 -31.59 -3.38 -7.27
C LEU A 516 -31.28 -1.95 -6.84
N VAL A 517 -30.26 -1.34 -7.43
CA VAL A 517 -29.92 0.05 -7.15
C VAL A 517 -31.05 0.99 -7.57
N GLU A 518 -31.62 0.79 -8.75
CA GLU A 518 -32.77 1.58 -9.21
C GLU A 518 -33.97 1.40 -8.27
N GLN A 519 -34.27 0.16 -7.85
CA GLN A 519 -35.34 -0.12 -6.88
C GLN A 519 -35.12 0.54 -5.51
N GLU A 520 -33.87 0.66 -5.07
CA GLU A 520 -33.51 1.32 -3.82
C GLU A 520 -33.35 2.85 -3.94
N GLY A 521 -33.53 3.41 -5.14
CA GLY A 521 -33.36 4.84 -5.40
C GLY A 521 -31.93 5.34 -5.19
N LEU A 522 -30.93 4.50 -5.53
CA LEU A 522 -29.50 4.83 -5.39
C LEU A 522 -28.84 5.15 -6.73
N THR A 523 -29.63 5.57 -7.72
CA THR A 523 -29.19 5.89 -9.09
C THR A 523 -28.06 6.91 -9.13
N GLU A 524 -28.10 7.91 -8.25
CA GLU A 524 -27.05 8.94 -8.11
C GLU A 524 -25.69 8.36 -7.67
N GLN A 525 -25.66 7.13 -7.14
CA GLN A 525 -24.43 6.43 -6.72
C GLN A 525 -23.89 5.53 -7.84
N MET A 526 -24.51 5.53 -9.03
CA MET A 526 -24.19 4.65 -10.15
C MET A 526 -23.36 5.28 -11.25
N GLY A 527 -23.11 6.59 -11.20
CA GLY A 527 -22.40 7.29 -12.28
C GLY A 527 -21.06 6.64 -12.63
N GLY A 528 -20.30 6.23 -11.61
CA GLY A 528 -19.04 5.51 -11.77
C GLY A 528 -19.16 4.01 -12.07
N MET A 529 -20.37 3.46 -12.11
CA MET A 529 -20.59 2.03 -12.31
C MET A 529 -20.99 1.68 -13.75
N TYR A 530 -21.32 2.66 -14.61
CA TYR A 530 -21.68 2.42 -16.02
C TYR A 530 -20.51 1.94 -16.89
N GLU A 531 -19.29 2.12 -16.42
CA GLU A 531 -18.07 1.70 -17.10
C GLU A 531 -17.94 0.17 -17.22
N VAL A 532 -18.15 -0.52 -16.09
CA VAL A 532 -18.04 -1.97 -15.98
C VAL A 532 -18.96 -2.72 -16.95
N PRO A 533 -20.29 -2.45 -17.01
CA PRO A 533 -21.17 -3.10 -17.97
C PRO A 533 -20.81 -2.75 -19.42
N ALA A 534 -20.38 -1.51 -19.74
CA ALA A 534 -19.97 -1.16 -21.10
C ALA A 534 -18.86 -2.11 -21.61
N ARG A 535 -17.85 -2.36 -20.77
CA ARG A 535 -16.76 -3.30 -21.06
C ARG A 535 -17.24 -4.75 -21.12
N LEU A 536 -18.09 -5.17 -20.18
CA LEU A 536 -18.61 -6.54 -20.16
C LEU A 536 -19.43 -6.87 -21.41
N TYR A 537 -20.32 -5.97 -21.84
CA TYR A 537 -21.10 -6.13 -23.06
C TYR A 537 -20.22 -6.14 -24.32
N TYR A 538 -19.18 -5.30 -24.35
CA TYR A 538 -18.18 -5.34 -25.42
C TYR A 538 -17.48 -6.71 -25.50
N HIS A 539 -17.04 -7.26 -24.35
CA HIS A 539 -16.39 -8.57 -24.30
C HIS A 539 -17.28 -9.73 -24.75
N ILE A 540 -18.59 -9.68 -24.51
CA ILE A 540 -19.54 -10.70 -25.00
C ILE A 540 -20.06 -10.41 -26.41
N GLY A 541 -19.63 -9.31 -27.05
CA GLY A 541 -19.97 -8.96 -28.43
C GLY A 541 -21.35 -8.30 -28.62
N ASP A 542 -21.97 -7.85 -27.53
CA ASP A 542 -23.20 -7.06 -27.56
C ASP A 542 -22.86 -5.57 -27.66
N LEU A 543 -22.51 -5.16 -28.89
CA LEU A 543 -22.04 -3.81 -29.18
C LEU A 543 -23.12 -2.74 -28.96
N ASP A 544 -24.39 -3.05 -29.21
CA ASP A 544 -25.50 -2.12 -28.98
C ASP A 544 -25.64 -1.81 -27.48
N LYS A 545 -25.50 -2.81 -26.60
CA LYS A 545 -25.47 -2.60 -25.15
C LYS A 545 -24.20 -1.91 -24.66
N ALA A 546 -23.05 -2.24 -25.25
CA ALA A 546 -21.80 -1.55 -24.94
C ALA A 546 -21.91 -0.05 -25.23
N LEU A 547 -22.50 0.32 -26.37
CA LEU A 547 -22.77 1.71 -26.74
C LEU A 547 -23.78 2.37 -25.80
N GLU A 548 -24.87 1.68 -25.43
CA GLU A 548 -25.87 2.20 -24.49
C GLU A 548 -25.23 2.61 -23.14
N TYR A 549 -24.40 1.75 -22.57
CA TYR A 549 -23.73 2.02 -21.29
C TYR A 549 -22.60 3.05 -21.41
N THR A 550 -21.90 3.10 -22.55
CA THR A 550 -20.91 4.15 -22.84
C THR A 550 -21.57 5.52 -22.94
N LEU A 551 -22.75 5.62 -23.58
CA LEU A 551 -23.53 6.86 -23.64
C LEU A 551 -24.01 7.32 -22.26
N LYS A 552 -24.37 6.38 -21.37
CA LYS A 552 -24.70 6.67 -19.97
C LYS A 552 -23.49 7.20 -19.20
N ALA A 553 -22.32 6.59 -19.37
CA ALA A 553 -21.06 7.09 -18.78
C ALA A 553 -20.71 8.50 -19.30
N ARG A 554 -20.88 8.75 -20.60
CA ARG A 554 -20.68 10.09 -21.18
C ARG A 554 -21.66 11.13 -20.61
N HIS A 555 -22.93 10.76 -20.44
CA HIS A 555 -23.94 11.65 -19.88
C HIS A 555 -23.61 12.06 -18.42
N GLU A 556 -23.05 11.15 -17.63
CA GLU A 556 -22.59 11.46 -16.27
C GLU A 556 -21.41 12.44 -16.29
N ILE A 557 -20.46 12.26 -17.21
CA ILE A 557 -19.30 13.17 -17.34
C ILE A 557 -19.73 14.55 -17.85
N ASP A 558 -20.67 14.63 -18.79
CA ASP A 558 -21.30 15.89 -19.23
C ASP A 558 -22.05 16.60 -18.07
N GLY A 559 -22.60 15.83 -17.11
CA GLY A 559 -23.42 16.33 -16.01
C GLY A 559 -22.67 16.71 -14.73
N TYR A 560 -21.43 16.23 -14.53
CA TYR A 560 -20.61 16.48 -13.34
C TYR A 560 -19.22 17.08 -13.66
N GLY A 561 -18.85 17.17 -14.94
CA GLY A 561 -17.55 17.68 -15.39
C GLY A 561 -17.35 19.16 -15.07
N VAL A 562 -16.34 19.44 -14.26
CA VAL A 562 -15.84 20.81 -14.09
C VAL A 562 -15.24 21.27 -15.44
N PRO A 563 -15.42 22.54 -15.86
CA PRO A 563 -15.01 23.05 -17.17
C PRO A 563 -13.50 23.29 -17.19
N ASP A 564 -12.77 22.20 -17.07
CA ASP A 564 -11.34 22.14 -16.96
C ASP A 564 -10.78 21.13 -17.97
N LYS A 565 -9.47 21.17 -18.21
CA LYS A 565 -8.90 20.53 -19.41
C LYS A 565 -9.04 19.01 -19.38
N THR A 566 -9.10 18.44 -18.19
CA THR A 566 -9.24 16.99 -17.98
C THR A 566 -10.65 16.53 -18.34
N GLY A 567 -11.69 17.30 -17.98
CA GLY A 567 -13.06 17.01 -18.41
C GLY A 567 -13.24 17.09 -19.94
N GLU A 568 -12.65 18.09 -20.60
CA GLU A 568 -12.70 18.22 -22.06
C GLU A 568 -11.97 17.06 -22.77
N GLU A 569 -10.85 16.60 -22.22
CA GLU A 569 -10.10 15.45 -22.74
C GLU A 569 -10.87 14.13 -22.55
N SER A 570 -11.48 13.89 -21.38
CA SER A 570 -12.32 12.71 -21.15
C SER A 570 -13.56 12.68 -22.08
N ILE A 571 -14.21 13.81 -22.30
CA ILE A 571 -15.34 13.90 -23.26
C ILE A 571 -14.86 13.59 -24.69
N LYS A 572 -13.70 14.11 -25.08
CA LYS A 572 -13.15 13.89 -26.43
C LYS A 572 -12.87 12.41 -26.69
N VAL A 573 -12.32 11.69 -25.73
CA VAL A 573 -12.04 10.26 -25.90
C VAL A 573 -13.31 9.43 -25.87
N LEU A 574 -14.26 9.70 -24.96
CA LEU A 574 -15.55 9.01 -24.96
C LEU A 574 -16.32 9.19 -26.27
N ASN A 575 -16.22 10.38 -26.89
CA ASN A 575 -16.77 10.59 -28.22
C ASN A 575 -16.06 9.73 -29.27
N GLY A 576 -14.72 9.59 -29.21
CA GLY A 576 -13.98 8.68 -30.10
C GLY A 576 -14.38 7.21 -29.93
N VAL A 577 -14.64 6.78 -28.70
CA VAL A 577 -15.16 5.44 -28.38
C VAL A 577 -16.54 5.24 -28.96
N ILE A 578 -17.43 6.21 -28.78
CA ILE A 578 -18.80 6.17 -29.31
C ILE A 578 -18.74 6.07 -30.84
N GLU A 579 -17.94 6.89 -31.49
CA GLU A 579 -17.73 6.86 -32.94
C GLU A 579 -17.22 5.47 -33.40
N HIS A 580 -16.28 4.87 -32.66
CA HIS A 580 -15.77 3.54 -32.95
C HIS A 580 -16.84 2.46 -32.79
N LEU A 581 -17.56 2.43 -31.67
CA LEU A 581 -18.65 1.48 -31.44
C LEU A 581 -19.77 1.64 -32.48
N GLU A 582 -20.15 2.86 -32.83
CA GLU A 582 -21.12 3.15 -33.89
C GLU A 582 -20.65 2.63 -35.25
N GLN A 583 -19.36 2.76 -35.56
CA GLN A 583 -18.75 2.24 -36.78
C GLN A 583 -18.72 0.70 -36.78
N GLU A 584 -18.29 0.05 -35.70
CA GLU A 584 -18.31 -1.43 -35.59
C GLU A 584 -19.73 -1.99 -35.71
N ILE A 585 -20.71 -1.35 -35.08
CA ILE A 585 -22.13 -1.73 -35.17
C ILE A 585 -22.61 -1.61 -36.61
N LYS A 586 -22.22 -0.54 -37.32
CA LYS A 586 -22.58 -0.34 -38.73
C LYS A 586 -21.95 -1.41 -39.61
N GLU A 587 -20.67 -1.70 -39.44
CA GLU A 587 -19.97 -2.74 -40.21
C GLU A 587 -20.52 -4.14 -39.92
N LYS A 588 -20.86 -4.43 -38.67
CA LYS A 588 -21.54 -5.69 -38.30
C LYS A 588 -22.88 -5.82 -39.03
N LYS A 589 -23.69 -4.76 -39.06
CA LYS A 589 -24.98 -4.73 -39.79
C LYS A 589 -24.80 -4.85 -41.31
N GLU A 590 -23.75 -4.25 -41.88
CA GLU A 590 -23.42 -4.39 -43.31
C GLU A 590 -22.97 -5.83 -43.65
N ARG A 591 -22.12 -6.45 -42.81
CA ARG A 591 -21.70 -7.86 -42.96
C ARG A 591 -22.88 -8.83 -42.84
N GLU A 592 -23.77 -8.60 -41.88
CA GLU A 592 -25.00 -9.39 -41.71
C GLU A 592 -25.94 -9.23 -42.92
N ALA A 593 -26.12 -8.01 -43.43
CA ALA A 593 -26.94 -7.75 -44.62
C ALA A 593 -26.34 -8.35 -45.91
N ASP A 594 -25.02 -8.37 -46.06
CA ASP A 594 -24.33 -9.01 -47.21
C ASP A 594 -24.36 -10.54 -47.10
N SER A 595 -24.29 -11.09 -45.88
CA SER A 595 -24.50 -12.52 -45.62
C SER A 595 -25.93 -12.94 -45.97
N GLU A 596 -26.94 -12.14 -45.60
CA GLU A 596 -28.35 -12.39 -45.93
C GLU A 596 -28.63 -12.27 -47.44
N ARG A 597 -27.96 -11.36 -48.16
CA ARG A 597 -28.05 -11.26 -49.64
C ARG A 597 -27.41 -12.46 -50.34
N ASN A 598 -26.28 -12.94 -49.83
CA ASN A 598 -25.60 -14.12 -50.35
C ASN A 598 -26.38 -15.42 -50.09
N ASP A 599 -27.07 -15.54 -48.94
CA ASP A 599 -27.97 -16.67 -48.66
C ASP A 599 -29.30 -16.61 -49.46
N GLN A 600 -29.70 -15.42 -49.93
CA GLN A 600 -30.87 -15.25 -50.80
C GLN A 600 -30.57 -15.37 -52.31
N GLY A 601 -29.31 -15.54 -52.70
CA GLY A 601 -28.91 -15.85 -54.07
C GLY A 601 -29.07 -14.69 -55.07
N GLU A 602 -28.95 -13.45 -54.61
CA GLU A 602 -28.89 -12.27 -55.50
C GLU A 602 -27.45 -11.73 -55.56
N GLU A 603 -26.66 -12.21 -56.52
CA GLU A 603 -25.47 -11.48 -57.02
C GLU A 603 -25.88 -10.49 -58.13
N PRO A 604 -25.19 -9.35 -58.27
CA PRO A 604 -25.67 -8.15 -58.99
C PRO A 604 -25.93 -8.28 -60.49
#